data_AF-A0A348PD76-F1
#
_entry.id   AF-A0A348PD76-F1
#
_cell.length_a   1.000
_cell.length_b   1.000
_cell.length_c   1.000
_cell.angle_alpha   90.00
_cell.angle_beta   90.00
_cell.angle_gamma   90.00
#
_symmetry.space_group_name_H-M   'P 1'
#
loop_
_entity.id
_entity.type
_entity.pdbx_description
1 polymer ?
#
loop_
_entity_poly.entity_id
_entity_poly.type
_entity_poly.pdbx_seq_one_letter_code
_entity_poly.pdbx_strand_id
1 'polypeptide(L)'
;MKNSGSIASAFIAIIILAGCATSDYGRITDKIAAYEVQAVTTREKLQTANSQAKITLYRTLVTINTNQLTIARRINPESNPAYKSGAITLEQAKTEKNERVAMLEKQLAQAMKDRDGLVIEIATPAAK
;
A
#
# COMPACT_ATOMS: atom_id res chain seq x y z
N MET A 1 -26.97 11.65 0.07
CA MET A 1 -25.98 12.62 0.58
C MET A 1 -24.68 11.87 0.85
N LYS A 2 -23.60 12.32 0.20
CA LYS A 2 -22.26 11.71 0.17
C LYS A 2 -21.54 11.98 1.50
N ASN A 3 -21.29 10.94 2.29
CA ASN A 3 -20.24 10.94 3.30
C ASN A 3 -19.27 9.79 2.99
N SER A 4 -18.40 9.99 2.01
CA SER A 4 -17.19 9.19 1.83
C SER A 4 -16.00 10.11 2.10
N GLY A 5 -15.93 10.57 3.35
CA GLY A 5 -14.85 11.41 3.84
C GLY A 5 -13.56 10.61 3.92
N SER A 6 -12.60 10.97 3.06
CA SER A 6 -11.24 11.32 3.46
C SER A 6 -10.54 10.44 4.51
N ILE A 7 -10.32 9.15 4.23
CA ILE A 7 -9.37 8.32 5.00
C ILE A 7 -8.03 8.14 4.27
N ALA A 8 -7.97 8.40 2.95
CA ALA A 8 -6.73 8.27 2.18
C ALA A 8 -5.74 9.43 2.40
N SER A 9 -6.17 10.55 2.97
CA SER A 9 -5.39 11.80 3.01
C SER A 9 -4.57 12.02 4.29
N ALA A 10 -4.73 11.19 5.31
CA ALA A 10 -4.02 11.36 6.60
C ALA A 10 -2.56 10.87 6.58
N PHE A 11 -2.15 10.06 5.59
CA PHE A 11 -0.79 9.51 5.54
C PHE A 11 0.26 10.43 4.90
N ILE A 12 -0.15 11.53 4.27
CA ILE A 12 0.78 12.48 3.64
C ILE A 12 1.55 13.31 4.69
N ALA A 13 1.07 13.38 5.94
CA ALA A 13 1.59 14.36 6.90
C ALA A 13 2.66 13.87 7.90
N ILE A 14 3.02 12.58 7.97
CA ILE A 14 3.87 12.07 9.07
C ILE A 14 5.26 11.58 8.65
N ILE A 15 5.58 11.44 7.35
CA ILE A 15 6.90 10.94 6.90
C ILE A 15 7.71 12.02 6.16
N ILE A 16 7.54 13.29 6.54
CA ILE A 16 8.42 14.37 6.07
C ILE A 16 8.91 15.16 7.28
N LEU A 17 9.51 14.49 8.26
CA LEU A 17 10.31 15.17 9.28
C LEU A 17 11.49 14.29 9.68
N ALA A 18 12.63 14.63 9.08
CA ALA A 18 14.00 14.44 9.56
C ALA A 18 14.52 13.01 9.74
N GLY A 19 15.26 12.52 8.73
CA GLY A 19 16.13 11.36 8.89
C GLY A 19 16.68 10.77 7.59
N CYS A 20 17.48 11.57 6.86
CA CYS A 20 18.37 11.25 5.74
C CYS A 20 18.22 9.89 5.01
N ALA A 21 18.10 9.97 3.69
CA ALA A 21 18.21 8.89 2.69
C ALA A 21 19.54 8.06 2.74
N THR A 22 20.35 8.19 3.78
CA THR A 22 21.60 7.46 4.03
C THR A 22 21.43 6.23 4.94
N SER A 23 20.29 6.03 5.60
CA SER A 23 20.00 4.82 6.38
C SER A 23 19.24 3.77 5.57
N ASP A 24 19.47 2.48 5.84
CA ASP A 24 18.69 1.39 5.23
C ASP A 24 17.18 1.55 5.47
N TYR A 25 16.79 2.12 6.62
CA TYR A 25 15.40 2.45 6.93
C TYR A 25 14.85 3.51 5.96
N GLY A 26 15.55 4.63 5.77
CA GLY A 26 15.15 5.69 4.84
C GLY A 26 15.01 5.19 3.39
N ARG A 27 16.01 4.43 2.90
CA ARG A 27 15.95 3.84 1.55
C ARG A 27 14.78 2.87 1.38
N ILE A 28 14.42 2.14 2.45
CA ILE A 28 13.30 1.20 2.45
C ILE A 28 11.96 1.96 2.47
N THR A 29 11.82 3.01 3.28
CA THR A 29 10.59 3.83 3.33
C THR A 29 10.36 4.60 2.04
N ASP A 30 11.41 5.14 1.41
CA ASP A 30 11.31 5.84 0.11
C ASP A 30 10.78 4.91 -0.98
N LYS A 31 11.26 3.66 -1.01
CA LYS A 31 10.74 2.66 -1.94
C LYS A 31 9.27 2.33 -1.70
N ILE A 32 8.85 2.24 -0.43
CA ILE A 32 7.43 2.02 -0.12
C ILE A 32 6.60 3.22 -0.59
N ALA A 33 7.03 4.46 -0.32
CA ALA A 33 6.36 5.67 -0.76
C ALA A 33 6.22 5.74 -2.29
N ALA A 34 7.27 5.37 -3.03
CA ALA A 34 7.21 5.30 -4.49
C ALA A 34 6.16 4.29 -4.99
N TYR A 35 6.03 3.15 -4.33
CA TYR A 35 4.96 2.19 -4.62
C TYR A 35 3.57 2.72 -4.20
N GLU A 36 3.48 3.52 -3.14
CA GLU A 36 2.20 4.12 -2.70
C GLU A 36 1.68 5.11 -3.74
N VAL A 37 2.55 5.95 -4.29
CA VAL A 37 2.23 6.85 -5.40
C VAL A 37 1.75 6.08 -6.63
N GLN A 38 2.44 4.97 -6.98
CA GLN A 38 2.01 4.10 -8.07
C GLN A 38 0.64 3.46 -7.80
N ALA A 39 0.37 3.04 -6.55
CA ALA A 39 -0.92 2.47 -6.17
C ALA A 39 -2.05 3.51 -6.30
N VAL A 40 -1.83 4.75 -5.85
CA VAL A 40 -2.80 5.86 -6.00
C VAL A 40 -3.09 6.11 -7.48
N THR A 41 -2.06 6.29 -8.28
CA THR A 41 -2.19 6.53 -9.73
C THR A 41 -2.95 5.38 -10.42
N THR A 42 -2.69 4.13 -10.01
CA THR A 42 -3.37 2.96 -10.58
C THR A 42 -4.84 2.91 -10.16
N ARG A 43 -5.16 3.27 -8.91
CA ARG A 43 -6.53 3.37 -8.39
C ARG A 43 -7.33 4.47 -9.09
N GLU A 44 -6.72 5.60 -9.42
CA GLU A 44 -7.35 6.65 -10.22
C GLU A 44 -7.71 6.14 -11.62
N LYS A 45 -6.77 5.47 -12.29
CA LYS A 45 -7.01 4.86 -13.62
C LYS A 45 -8.13 3.81 -13.60
N LEU A 46 -8.32 3.10 -12.49
CA LEU A 46 -9.40 2.12 -12.35
C LEU A 46 -10.80 2.74 -12.44
N GLN A 47 -10.95 4.00 -12.04
CA GLN A 47 -12.27 4.67 -12.03
C GLN A 47 -12.82 4.88 -13.43
N THR A 48 -11.95 5.09 -14.42
CA THR A 48 -12.33 5.41 -15.80
C THR A 48 -12.07 4.27 -16.80
N ALA A 49 -11.44 3.18 -16.35
CA ALA A 49 -11.09 2.05 -17.21
C ALA A 49 -12.29 1.15 -17.57
N ASN A 50 -12.27 0.58 -18.77
CA ASN A 50 -13.18 -0.50 -19.16
C ASN A 50 -12.79 -1.83 -18.48
N SER A 51 -13.65 -2.84 -18.58
CA SER A 51 -13.47 -4.12 -17.86
C SER A 51 -12.16 -4.84 -18.21
N GLN A 52 -11.75 -4.82 -19.48
CA GLN A 52 -10.48 -5.44 -19.90
C GLN A 52 -9.27 -4.70 -19.33
N ALA A 53 -9.27 -3.36 -19.36
CA ALA A 53 -8.21 -2.54 -18.78
C ALA A 53 -8.18 -2.65 -17.25
N LYS A 54 -9.34 -2.78 -16.60
CA LYS A 54 -9.45 -2.97 -15.15
C LYS A 54 -8.75 -4.25 -14.67
N ILE A 55 -8.84 -5.36 -15.40
CA ILE A 55 -8.09 -6.59 -15.03
C ILE A 55 -6.59 -6.29 -14.96
N THR A 56 -6.04 -5.63 -15.99
CA THR A 56 -4.62 -5.30 -16.05
C THR A 56 -4.23 -4.37 -14.89
N LEU A 57 -5.04 -3.36 -14.61
CA LEU A 57 -4.79 -2.42 -13.50
C LEU A 57 -4.87 -3.12 -12.12
N TYR A 58 -5.81 -4.05 -11.92
CA TYR A 58 -5.85 -4.83 -10.69
C TYR A 58 -4.66 -5.78 -10.55
N ARG A 59 -4.17 -6.38 -11.64
CA ARG A 59 -2.90 -7.15 -11.63
C ARG A 59 -1.73 -6.25 -11.22
N THR A 60 -1.67 -5.03 -11.74
CA THR A 60 -0.66 -4.04 -11.33
C THR A 60 -0.77 -3.70 -9.84
N LEU A 61 -1.98 -3.48 -9.31
CA LEU A 61 -2.18 -3.26 -7.87
C LEU A 61 -1.73 -4.44 -7.02
N VAL A 62 -2.02 -5.67 -7.45
CA VAL A 62 -1.53 -6.88 -6.77
C VAL A 62 0.00 -6.87 -6.71
N THR A 63 0.69 -6.63 -7.83
CA THR A 63 2.15 -6.55 -7.87
C THR A 63 2.70 -5.44 -6.97
N ILE A 64 2.11 -4.24 -7.01
CA ILE A 64 2.51 -3.12 -6.16
C ILE A 64 2.38 -3.49 -4.67
N ASN A 65 1.22 -4.01 -4.27
CA ASN A 65 0.97 -4.39 -2.88
C ASN A 65 1.90 -5.53 -2.42
N THR A 66 2.18 -6.52 -3.28
CA THR A 66 3.14 -7.58 -2.98
C THR A 66 4.56 -7.03 -2.76
N ASN A 67 4.99 -6.08 -3.59
CA ASN A 67 6.31 -5.45 -3.46
C ASN A 67 6.40 -4.64 -2.16
N GLN A 68 5.37 -3.85 -1.84
CA GLN A 68 5.30 -3.11 -0.58
C GLN A 68 5.34 -4.04 0.62
N LEU A 69 4.56 -5.13 0.61
CA LEU A 69 4.54 -6.11 1.69
C LEU A 69 5.90 -6.78 1.90
N THR A 70 6.55 -7.15 0.80
CA THR A 70 7.91 -7.74 0.83
C THR A 70 8.91 -6.79 1.48
N ILE A 71 8.83 -5.51 1.16
CA ILE A 71 9.71 -4.49 1.73
C ILE A 71 9.36 -4.22 3.20
N ALA A 72 8.08 -4.04 3.53
CA ALA A 72 7.62 -3.76 4.89
C ALA A 72 8.03 -4.88 5.88
N ARG A 73 7.94 -6.14 5.47
CA ARG A 73 8.39 -7.28 6.28
C ARG A 73 9.90 -7.24 6.58
N ARG A 74 10.70 -6.67 5.68
CA ARG A 74 12.17 -6.53 5.81
C ARG A 74 12.61 -5.32 6.62
N ILE A 75 11.70 -4.39 6.95
CA ILE A 75 12.03 -3.26 7.83
C ILE A 75 12.56 -3.79 9.17
N ASN A 76 13.72 -3.30 9.59
CA ASN A 76 14.21 -3.50 10.94
C ASN A 76 13.64 -2.40 11.85
N PRO A 77 12.81 -2.71 12.87
CA PRO A 77 12.31 -1.71 13.81
C PRO A 77 13.43 -0.96 14.55
N GLU A 78 14.58 -1.59 14.77
CA GLU A 78 15.72 -0.94 15.45
C GLU A 78 16.43 0.11 14.57
N SER A 79 16.19 0.09 13.25
CA SER A 79 16.68 1.13 12.36
C SER A 79 15.72 2.31 12.21
N ASN A 80 14.55 2.27 12.87
CA ASN A 80 13.58 3.37 12.87
C ASN A 80 14.20 4.65 13.48
N PRO A 81 14.24 5.78 12.76
CA PRO A 81 14.77 7.05 13.27
C PRO A 81 14.09 7.54 14.55
N ALA A 82 12.78 7.31 14.71
CA ALA A 82 12.05 7.69 15.91
C ALA A 82 12.47 6.84 17.13
N TYR A 83 12.79 5.56 16.92
CA TYR A 83 13.36 4.72 17.97
C TYR A 83 14.79 5.17 18.30
N LYS A 84 15.62 5.42 17.28
CA LYS A 84 17.01 5.86 17.46
C LYS A 84 17.14 7.20 18.18
N SER A 85 16.18 8.10 17.99
CA SER A 85 16.12 9.38 18.70
C SER A 85 15.49 9.29 20.09
N GLY A 86 15.00 8.11 20.50
CA GLY A 86 14.31 7.91 21.77
C GLY A 86 12.89 8.48 21.82
N ALA A 87 12.34 8.92 20.68
CA ALA A 87 10.98 9.46 20.59
C ALA A 87 9.90 8.38 20.77
N ILE A 88 10.21 7.14 20.40
CA ILE A 88 9.35 5.97 20.61
C ILE A 88 10.15 4.80 21.19
N THR A 89 9.45 3.87 21.84
CA THR A 89 10.01 2.61 22.30
C THR A 89 10.20 1.61 21.15
N LEU A 90 11.04 0.60 21.36
CA LEU A 90 11.20 -0.50 20.39
C LEU A 90 9.89 -1.26 20.16
N GLU A 91 9.06 -1.42 21.19
CA GLU A 91 7.76 -2.09 21.09
C GLU A 91 6.76 -1.28 20.24
N GLN A 92 6.79 0.05 20.34
CA GLN A 92 6.04 0.91 19.44
C GLN A 92 6.52 0.78 18.00
N ALA A 93 7.83 0.78 17.75
CA ALA A 93 8.39 0.60 16.41
C ALA A 93 8.04 -0.78 15.79
N LYS A 94 8.01 -1.84 16.61
CA LYS A 94 7.56 -3.18 16.19
C LYS A 94 6.06 -3.19 15.86
N THR A 95 5.25 -2.54 16.71
CA THR A 95 3.81 -2.42 16.50
C THR A 95 3.51 -1.70 15.19
N GLU A 96 4.13 -0.55 14.94
CA GLU A 96 3.97 0.20 13.68
C GLU A 96 4.32 -0.65 12.45
N LYS A 97 5.43 -1.41 12.51
CA LYS A 97 5.79 -2.34 11.43
C LYS A 97 4.69 -3.37 11.22
N ASN A 98 4.20 -4.00 12.29
CA ASN A 98 3.20 -5.06 12.21
C ASN A 98 1.85 -4.55 11.69
N GLU A 99 1.41 -3.38 12.16
CA GLU A 99 0.19 -2.72 11.66
C GLU A 99 0.30 -2.39 10.18
N ARG A 100 1.47 -1.90 9.73
CA ARG A 100 1.72 -1.64 8.31
C ARG A 100 1.68 -2.91 7.48
N VAL A 101 2.27 -4.01 7.97
CA VAL A 101 2.22 -5.32 7.31
C VAL A 101 0.77 -5.82 7.21
N ALA A 102 0.02 -5.81 8.30
CA ALA A 102 -1.38 -6.27 8.33
C ALA A 102 -2.28 -5.46 7.38
N MET A 103 -2.08 -4.14 7.32
CA MET A 103 -2.79 -3.28 6.38
C MET A 103 -2.46 -3.65 4.92
N LEU A 104 -1.18 -3.85 4.58
CA LEU A 104 -0.76 -4.23 3.23
C LEU A 104 -1.29 -5.61 2.83
N GLU A 105 -1.36 -6.56 3.76
CA GLU A 105 -1.99 -7.87 3.55
C GLU A 105 -3.47 -7.74 3.22
N LYS A 106 -4.19 -6.88 3.96
CA LYS A 106 -5.61 -6.59 3.69
C LYS A 106 -5.78 -5.95 2.30
N GLN A 107 -4.93 -5.00 1.94
CA GLN A 107 -5.00 -4.34 0.62
C GLN A 107 -4.68 -5.32 -0.51
N LEU A 108 -3.71 -6.22 -0.34
CA LEU A 108 -3.40 -7.27 -1.30
C LEU A 108 -4.57 -8.23 -1.49
N ALA A 109 -5.15 -8.72 -0.39
CA ALA A 109 -6.29 -9.62 -0.42
C ALA A 109 -7.50 -8.98 -1.13
N GLN A 110 -7.77 -7.70 -0.86
CA GLN A 110 -8.83 -6.97 -1.52
C GLN A 110 -8.57 -6.81 -3.03
N ALA A 111 -7.36 -6.41 -3.43
CA ALA A 111 -7.00 -6.27 -4.84
C ALA A 111 -7.09 -7.59 -5.61
N MET A 112 -6.72 -8.72 -4.98
CA MET A 112 -6.90 -10.05 -5.55
C MET A 112 -8.38 -10.41 -5.70
N LYS A 113 -9.19 -10.17 -4.67
CA LYS A 113 -10.63 -10.42 -4.71
C LYS A 113 -11.32 -9.61 -5.81
N ASP A 114 -11.00 -8.34 -5.95
CA ASP A 114 -11.59 -7.47 -6.96
C ASP A 114 -11.18 -7.88 -8.38
N ARG A 115 -9.92 -8.28 -8.55
CA ARG A 115 -9.43 -8.86 -9.80
C ARG A 115 -10.21 -10.13 -10.16
N ASP A 116 -10.32 -11.05 -9.22
CA ASP A 116 -10.90 -12.38 -9.47
C ASP A 116 -12.41 -12.28 -9.71
N GLY A 117 -13.10 -11.41 -8.97
CA GLY A 117 -14.51 -11.07 -9.23
C GLY A 117 -14.73 -10.53 -10.64
N LEU A 118 -13.86 -9.63 -11.10
CA LEU A 118 -13.94 -9.06 -12.45
C LEU A 118 -13.62 -10.09 -13.55
N VAL A 119 -12.66 -10.99 -13.31
CA VAL A 119 -12.37 -12.09 -14.24
C VAL A 119 -13.57 -13.02 -14.38
N ILE A 120 -14.25 -13.34 -13.28
CA ILE A 120 -15.47 -14.15 -13.30
C ILE A 120 -16.59 -13.44 -14.07
N GLU A 121 -16.80 -12.14 -13.82
CA GLU A 121 -17.81 -11.33 -14.52
C GLU A 121 -17.58 -11.31 -16.04
N ILE A 122 -16.33 -11.20 -16.49
CA ILE A 122 -16.00 -11.19 -17.92
C ILE A 122 -16.09 -12.60 -18.54
N ALA A 123 -15.70 -13.64 -17.80
CA ALA A 123 -15.72 -15.02 -18.28
C ALA A 123 -17.12 -15.64 -18.29
N THR A 124 -18.07 -15.04 -17.56
CA THR A 124 -19.48 -15.46 -17.55
C THR A 124 -20.25 -14.55 -18.51
N PRO A 125 -20.45 -14.92 -19.79
CA PRO A 125 -21.36 -14.16 -20.63
C PRO A 125 -22.73 -14.19 -19.94
N ALA A 126 -23.29 -13.01 -19.69
CA ALA A 126 -24.65 -12.89 -19.18
C ALA A 126 -25.53 -13.81 -20.02
N ALA A 127 -26.11 -14.84 -19.39
CA ALA A 127 -27.05 -15.72 -20.06
C ALA A 127 -28.14 -14.84 -20.69
N LYS A 128 -28.12 -14.74 -22.00
CA LYS A 128 -29.17 -14.17 -22.83
C LYS A 128 -29.74 -15.30 -23.66
#